data_AF-W4LUP3-F1
#
_entry.id   AF-W4LUP3-F1
#
_cell.length_a   1.000
_cell.length_b   1.000
_cell.length_c   1.000
_cell.angle_alpha   90.00
_cell.angle_beta   90.00
_cell.angle_gamma   90.00
#
_symmetry.space_group_name_H-M   'P 1'
#
loop_
_entity.id
_entity.type
_entity.pdbx_description
1 polymer ?
#
loop_
_entity_poly.entity_id
_entity_poly.type
_entity_poly.pdbx_seq_one_letter_code
_entity_poly.pdbx_strand_id
1 'polypeptide(L)'
;MPEQKTLDKMQKFVDKFREKTGTFGYPDLNITNILVEGLAGNVEEVGRPMCPCQFFPEGKAEAAKSSEWACPCWEFQIWKYCH
;
A
#
# COMPACT_ATOMS: atom_id res chain seq x y z
N MET A 1 -4.91 -1.49 15.17
CA MET A 1 -3.91 -2.36 14.54
C MET A 1 -4.66 -3.36 13.69
N PRO A 2 -4.24 -3.58 12.43
CA PRO A 2 -4.97 -4.46 11.52
C PRO A 2 -4.97 -5.91 12.01
N GLU A 3 -5.93 -6.72 11.55
CA GLU A 3 -5.97 -8.14 11.83
C GLU A 3 -4.73 -8.85 11.26
N GLN A 4 -4.20 -9.83 11.98
CA GLN A 4 -3.02 -10.59 11.54
C GLN A 4 -3.21 -11.21 10.15
N LYS A 5 -4.43 -11.66 9.84
CA LYS A 5 -4.78 -12.21 8.53
C LYS A 5 -4.62 -11.19 7.40
N THR A 6 -5.00 -9.93 7.62
CA THR A 6 -4.85 -8.86 6.64
C THR A 6 -3.39 -8.44 6.50
N LEU A 7 -2.66 -8.36 7.63
CA LEU A 7 -1.22 -8.09 7.64
C LEU A 7 -0.45 -9.12 6.82
N ASP A 8 -0.66 -10.41 7.07
CA ASP A 8 0.01 -11.49 6.33
C ASP A 8 -0.31 -11.44 4.83
N LYS A 9 -1.54 -11.04 4.48
CA LYS A 9 -1.96 -10.87 3.08
C LYS A 9 -1.23 -9.70 2.43
N MET A 10 -1.07 -8.58 3.12
CA MET A 10 -0.38 -7.40 2.61
C MET A 10 1.14 -7.61 2.53
N GLN A 11 1.72 -8.32 3.49
CA GLN A 11 3.13 -8.73 3.43
C GLN A 11 3.40 -9.55 2.16
N LYS A 12 2.60 -10.60 1.93
CA LYS A 12 2.70 -11.43 0.71
C LYS A 12 2.48 -10.63 -0.57
N PHE A 13 1.59 -9.65 -0.54
CA PHE A 13 1.35 -8.75 -1.67
C PHE A 13 2.59 -7.91 -1.98
N VAL A 14 3.19 -7.26 -0.97
CA VAL A 14 4.40 -6.45 -1.12
C VAL A 14 5.58 -7.28 -1.61
N ASP A 15 5.79 -8.48 -1.05
CA ASP A 15 6.90 -9.36 -1.43
C ASP A 15 6.79 -9.79 -2.90
N LYS A 16 5.61 -10.27 -3.31
CA LYS A 16 5.35 -10.65 -4.71
C LYS A 16 5.45 -9.46 -5.66
N PHE A 17 5.02 -8.28 -5.21
CA PHE A 17 5.08 -7.08 -6.02
C PHE A 17 6.53 -6.65 -6.28
N ARG A 18 7.38 -6.69 -5.25
CA ARG A 18 8.82 -6.44 -5.35
C ARG A 18 9.49 -7.40 -6.31
N GLU A 19 9.24 -8.69 -6.15
CA GLU A 19 9.74 -9.74 -7.05
C GLU A 19 9.32 -9.48 -8.51
N LYS A 20 8.03 -9.26 -8.75
CA LYS A 20 7.47 -9.03 -10.10
C LYS A 20 8.02 -7.77 -10.77
N THR A 21 8.34 -6.75 -10.00
CA THR A 21 8.78 -5.44 -10.52
C THR A 21 10.29 -5.26 -10.48
N GLY A 22 11.03 -6.22 -9.91
CA GLY A 22 12.47 -6.10 -9.69
C GLY A 22 12.85 -4.95 -8.74
N THR A 23 11.93 -4.54 -7.86
CA THR A 23 12.15 -3.46 -6.90
C THR A 23 12.53 -4.02 -5.54
N PHE A 24 13.19 -3.19 -4.73
CA PHE A 24 13.64 -3.55 -3.39
C PHE A 24 13.03 -2.59 -2.36
N GLY A 25 12.88 -3.08 -1.12
CA GLY A 25 12.48 -2.24 -0.01
C GLY A 25 13.58 -1.29 0.43
N TYR A 26 13.20 -0.28 1.20
CA TYR A 26 14.16 0.55 1.92
C TYR A 26 15.00 -0.31 2.90
N PRO A 27 16.29 0.01 3.14
CA PRO A 27 17.17 -0.81 3.99
C PRO A 27 16.68 -0.99 5.44
N ASP A 28 15.99 0.01 6.00
CA ASP A 28 15.34 -0.14 7.30
C ASP A 28 14.00 -0.86 7.17
N LEU A 29 13.94 -2.07 7.74
CA LEU A 29 12.74 -2.91 7.73
C LEU A 29 11.56 -2.27 8.47
N ASN A 30 11.80 -1.38 9.44
CA ASN A 30 10.72 -0.70 10.15
C ASN A 30 9.86 0.14 9.20
N ILE A 31 10.48 0.77 8.20
CA ILE A 31 9.76 1.53 7.17
C ILE A 31 8.87 0.60 6.34
N THR A 32 9.39 -0.56 5.94
CA THR A 32 8.57 -1.57 5.23
C THR A 32 7.39 -2.03 6.10
N ASN A 33 7.62 -2.28 7.39
CA ASN A 33 6.57 -2.75 8.30
C ASN A 33 5.45 -1.72 8.46
N ILE A 34 5.81 -0.44 8.67
CA ILE A 34 4.83 0.67 8.76
C ILE A 34 3.99 0.77 7.48
N LEU A 35 4.61 0.62 6.30
CA LEU A 35 3.90 0.64 5.02
C LEU A 35 2.93 -0.54 4.89
N VAL A 36 3.36 -1.75 5.26
CA VAL A 36 2.51 -2.95 5.21
C VAL A 36 1.33 -2.83 6.18
N GLU A 37 1.58 -2.32 7.39
CA GLU A 37 0.52 -2.05 8.37
C GLU A 37 -0.47 -1.00 7.87
N GLY A 38 0.01 0.09 7.29
CA GLY A 38 -0.84 1.13 6.71
C GLY A 38 -1.69 0.61 5.54
N LEU A 39 -1.11 -0.19 4.65
CA LEU A 39 -1.84 -0.86 3.56
C LEU A 39 -2.93 -1.78 4.11
N ALA A 40 -2.61 -2.59 5.13
CA ALA A 40 -3.57 -3.50 5.75
C ALA A 40 -4.71 -2.75 6.44
N GLY A 41 -4.38 -1.68 7.19
CA GLY A 41 -5.38 -0.81 7.81
C GLY A 41 -6.32 -0.19 6.79
N ASN A 42 -5.79 0.28 5.65
CA ASN A 42 -6.63 0.83 4.58
C ASN A 42 -7.52 -0.24 3.92
N VAL A 43 -7.04 -1.49 3.80
CA VAL A 43 -7.88 -2.60 3.32
C VAL A 43 -9.05 -2.86 4.27
N GLU A 44 -8.84 -2.80 5.57
CA GLU A 44 -9.90 -2.99 6.56
C GLU A 44 -10.86 -1.80 6.65
N GLU A 45 -10.33 -0.58 6.50
CA GLU A 45 -11.11 0.66 6.61
C GLU A 45 -12.00 0.91 5.37
N VAL A 46 -11.43 0.75 4.17
CA VAL A 46 -12.11 1.12 2.91
C VAL A 46 -12.15 -0.01 1.87
N GLY A 47 -11.75 -1.22 2.24
CA GLY A 47 -11.80 -2.40 1.36
C GLY A 47 -10.69 -2.46 0.30
N ARG A 48 -9.77 -1.48 0.27
CA ARG A 48 -8.74 -1.34 -0.77
C ARG A 48 -7.37 -0.98 -0.18
N PRO A 49 -6.26 -1.46 -0.76
CA PRO A 49 -4.91 -1.16 -0.29
C PRO A 49 -4.49 0.25 -0.74
N MET A 50 -5.16 1.28 -0.23
CA MET A 50 -4.85 2.68 -0.56
C MET A 50 -3.46 3.06 -0.04
N CYS A 51 -2.76 3.94 -0.74
CA CYS A 51 -1.44 4.42 -0.33
C CYS A 51 -1.50 5.01 1.09
N PRO A 52 -0.73 4.48 2.06
CA PRO A 52 -0.75 4.97 3.44
C PRO A 52 0.00 6.31 3.60
N CYS A 53 0.87 6.67 2.66
CA CYS A 53 1.63 7.92 2.67
C CYS A 53 0.89 9.09 2.03
N GLN A 54 -0.28 8.86 1.42
CA GLN A 54 -1.04 9.91 0.75
C GLN A 54 -2.10 10.50 1.68
N PHE A 55 -2.25 11.83 1.64
CA PHE A 55 -3.34 12.54 2.28
C PHE A 55 -4.53 12.66 1.32
N PHE A 56 -5.73 12.32 1.79
CA PHE A 56 -6.97 12.39 1.02
C PHE A 56 -7.91 13.44 1.63
N PRO A 57 -7.97 14.68 1.08
CA PRO A 57 -8.76 15.77 1.66
C PRO A 57 -10.25 15.45 1.74
N GLU A 58 -10.80 14.81 0.70
CA GLU A 58 -12.20 14.36 0.60
C GLU A 58 -12.46 13.05 1.39
N GLY A 59 -11.43 12.51 2.06
CA GLY A 59 -11.47 11.27 2.80
C GLY A 59 -11.08 10.03 1.98
N LYS A 60 -10.59 9.00 2.67
CA LYS A 60 -10.13 7.74 2.05
C LYS A 60 -11.23 7.00 1.32
N ALA A 61 -12.47 7.02 1.83
CA ALA A 61 -13.59 6.31 1.22
C ALA A 61 -13.96 6.88 -0.17
N GLU A 62 -13.94 8.21 -0.32
CA GLU A 62 -14.15 8.86 -1.62
C GLU A 62 -13.00 8.53 -2.58
N ALA A 63 -11.76 8.68 -2.12
CA ALA A 63 -10.57 8.36 -2.91
C ALA A 63 -10.54 6.89 -3.36
N ALA A 64 -11.02 5.97 -2.52
CA ALA A 64 -11.11 4.54 -2.81
C ALA A 64 -12.13 4.18 -3.91
N LYS A 65 -12.95 5.13 -4.40
CA LYS A 65 -13.77 4.93 -5.61
C LYS A 65 -12.91 4.91 -6.88
N SER A 66 -11.72 5.53 -6.84
CA SER A 66 -10.72 5.53 -7.92
C SER A 66 -9.59 4.54 -7.62
N SER A 67 -8.93 4.01 -8.65
CA SER A 67 -7.73 3.17 -8.50
C SER A 67 -6.43 3.96 -8.51
N GLU A 68 -6.50 5.29 -8.65
CA GLU A 68 -5.34 6.18 -8.79
C GLU A 68 -4.32 5.97 -7.66
N TRP A 69 -4.79 5.95 -6.41
CA TRP A 69 -3.95 5.79 -5.22
C TRP A 69 -4.03 4.41 -4.57
N ALA A 70 -4.69 3.45 -5.21
CA ALA A 70 -4.67 2.06 -4.76
C ALA A 70 -3.33 1.43 -5.14
N CYS A 71 -2.67 0.75 -4.21
CA CYS A 71 -1.37 0.13 -4.45
C CYS A 71 -1.51 -1.03 -5.48
N PRO A 72 -0.71 -1.05 -6.56
CA PRO A 72 0.29 -0.04 -6.96
C PRO A 72 -0.35 1.21 -7.58
N CYS A 73 0.00 2.40 -7.07
CA CYS A 73 -0.57 3.67 -7.52
C CYS A 73 -0.12 4.05 -8.94
N TRP A 74 -0.79 5.05 -9.53
CA TRP A 74 -0.52 5.52 -10.88
C TRP A 74 0.94 5.98 -11.07
N GLU A 75 1.54 6.66 -10.09
CA GLU A 75 2.94 7.11 -10.16
C GLU A 75 3.91 5.94 -10.31
N PHE A 76 3.69 4.86 -9.56
CA PHE A 76 4.49 3.67 -9.71
C PHE A 76 4.27 3.02 -11.08
N GLN A 77 3.02 2.97 -11.55
CA GLN A 77 2.71 2.34 -12.83
C GLN A 77 3.42 3.03 -14.00
N ILE A 78 3.46 4.37 -14.00
CA ILE A 78 4.06 5.17 -15.07
C ILE A 78 5.57 5.37 -14.87
N TRP A 79 6.02 5.69 -13.66
CA TRP A 79 7.39 6.15 -13.38
C TRP A 79 8.21 5.21 -12.50
N LYS A 80 7.63 4.11 -11.99
CA LYS A 80 8.24 3.25 -10.96
C LYS A 80 8.64 4.01 -9.70
N TYR A 81 7.94 5.11 -9.41
CA TYR A 81 8.12 5.91 -8.22
C TYR A 81 7.13 5.48 -7.13
N CYS A 82 7.65 5.10 -5.96
CA CYS A 82 6.88 4.92 -4.73
C CYS A 82 7.37 5.97 -3.74
N HIS A 83 6.45 6.78 -3.21
CA HIS A 83 6.76 7.85 -2.27
C HIS A 83 7.29 7.32 -0.93
#